data_AF-A0A1Y6KAZ7-F1
#
_entry.id   AF-A0A1Y6KAZ7-F1
#
_cell.length_a   1.000
_cell.length_b   1.000
_cell.length_c   1.000
_cell.angle_alpha   90.00
_cell.angle_beta   90.00
_cell.angle_gamma   90.00
#
_symmetry.space_group_name_H-M   'P 1'
#
loop_
_entity.id
_entity.type
_entity.pdbx_description
1 polymer ?
#
loop_
_entity_poly.entity_id
_entity_poly.type
_entity_poly.pdbx_seq_one_letter_code
_entity_poly.pdbx_strand_id
1 'polypeptide(L)'
;MKTYKIVVYVPTADADALRSAMGEAGAGRIGNYDYCSFTVTGTGRFRPLVGANPTIGAVGRLEAVAEDRIETVCAEERLKPVLKAIRAAHPYEEPAIDVYPIEMVD
;
A
#
# COMPACT_ATOMS: atom_id res chain seq x y z
N MET A 1 19.73 10.28 -6.67
CA MET A 1 18.47 9.74 -7.25
C MET A 1 17.35 10.04 -6.27
N LYS A 2 16.14 10.33 -6.75
CA LYS A 2 15.02 10.58 -5.82
C LYS A 2 14.63 9.28 -5.15
N THR A 3 14.25 9.38 -3.88
CA THR A 3 13.68 8.27 -3.12
C THR A 3 12.29 8.66 -2.69
N TYR A 4 11.40 7.69 -2.64
CA TYR A 4 10.03 7.86 -2.25
C TYR A 4 9.71 7.00 -1.03
N LYS A 5 8.80 7.48 -0.20
CA LYS A 5 8.06 6.64 0.75
C LYS A 5 6.69 6.35 0.16
N ILE A 6 6.37 5.08 0.02
CA ILE A 6 5.05 4.60 -0.38
C ILE A 6 4.30 4.22 0.90
N VAL A 7 3.05 4.67 1.02
CA VAL A 7 2.12 4.25 2.06
C VAL A 7 0.88 3.68 1.40
N VAL A 8 0.45 2.50 1.82
CA VAL A 8 -0.75 1.83 1.34
C VAL A 8 -1.55 1.28 2.52
N TYR A 9 -2.88 1.28 2.39
CA TYR A 9 -3.81 0.82 3.41
C TYR A 9 -4.56 -0.39 2.88
N VAL A 10 -4.51 -1.51 3.59
CA VAL A 10 -5.04 -2.79 3.13
C VAL A 10 -5.72 -3.52 4.29
N PRO A 11 -6.78 -4.32 4.08
CA PRO A 11 -7.29 -5.20 5.13
C PRO A 11 -6.16 -6.03 5.75
N THR A 12 -6.16 -6.16 7.08
CA THR A 12 -5.10 -6.89 7.80
C THR A 12 -4.90 -8.32 7.29
N ALA A 13 -5.95 -8.98 6.80
CA ALA A 13 -5.88 -10.34 6.25
C ALA A 13 -5.07 -10.44 4.94
N ASP A 14 -4.99 -9.36 4.16
CA ASP A 14 -4.31 -9.31 2.86
C ASP A 14 -2.91 -8.66 2.95
N ALA A 15 -2.53 -8.18 4.13
CA ALA A 15 -1.35 -7.35 4.35
C ALA A 15 -0.03 -8.07 4.05
N ASP A 16 0.09 -9.36 4.38
CA ASP A 16 1.30 -10.16 4.10
C ASP A 16 1.53 -10.39 2.60
N ALA A 17 0.45 -10.67 1.87
CA ALA A 17 0.51 -10.83 0.42
C ALA A 17 0.93 -9.52 -0.25
N LEU A 18 0.38 -8.39 0.20
CA LEU A 18 0.74 -7.07 -0.32
C LEU A 18 2.21 -6.70 -0.04
N ARG A 19 2.70 -6.93 1.19
CA ARG A 19 4.12 -6.72 1.55
C ARG A 19 5.06 -7.53 0.64
N SER A 20 4.71 -8.79 0.40
CA SER A 20 5.49 -9.68 -0.47
C SER A 20 5.54 -9.12 -1.90
N ALA A 21 4.40 -8.76 -2.48
CA ALA A 21 4.33 -8.18 -3.82
C ALA A 21 5.13 -6.85 -3.94
N MET A 22 5.09 -6.01 -2.91
CA MET A 22 5.87 -4.77 -2.87
C MET A 22 7.38 -5.04 -2.86
N GLY A 23 7.83 -5.97 -2.03
CA GLY A 23 9.25 -6.34 -1.94
C GLY A 23 9.77 -7.05 -3.19
N GLU A 24 9.01 -7.98 -3.77
CA GLU A 24 9.33 -8.63 -5.05
C GLU A 24 9.47 -7.60 -6.19
N ALA A 25 8.62 -6.57 -6.18
CA ALA A 25 8.71 -5.45 -7.10
C ALA A 25 9.87 -4.49 -6.80
N GLY A 26 10.64 -4.71 -5.75
CA GLY A 26 11.88 -3.99 -5.42
C GLY A 26 11.69 -2.80 -4.47
N ALA A 27 10.56 -2.72 -3.76
CA ALA A 27 10.42 -1.79 -2.64
C ALA A 27 11.21 -2.29 -1.41
N GLY A 28 11.52 -1.39 -0.49
CA GLY A 28 12.10 -1.75 0.80
C GLY A 28 13.55 -2.22 0.73
N ARG A 29 14.30 -1.82 -0.29
CA ARG A 29 15.75 -2.07 -0.35
C ARG A 29 16.51 -0.95 0.37
N ILE A 30 17.21 -1.28 1.44
CA ILE A 30 18.02 -0.37 2.26
C ILE A 30 19.37 -1.05 2.54
N GLY A 31 20.44 -0.57 1.89
CA GLY A 31 21.76 -1.19 2.01
C GLY A 31 21.74 -2.68 1.65
N ASN A 32 22.07 -3.54 2.62
CA ASN A 32 22.10 -5.00 2.48
C ASN A 32 20.78 -5.69 2.88
N TYR A 33 19.72 -4.94 3.11
CA TYR A 33 18.40 -5.46 3.49
C TYR A 33 17.39 -5.22 2.36
N ASP A 34 16.49 -6.18 2.15
CA ASP A 34 15.34 -6.08 1.25
C ASP A 34 14.02 -6.33 2.01
N TYR A 35 12.88 -6.14 1.33
CA TYR A 35 11.53 -6.28 1.91
C TYR A 35 11.26 -5.42 3.16
N CYS A 36 12.06 -4.38 3.41
CA CYS A 36 11.88 -3.50 4.56
C CYS A 36 10.55 -2.74 4.45
N SER A 37 9.67 -2.93 5.42
CA SER A 37 8.43 -2.19 5.55
C SER A 37 8.07 -2.03 7.02
N PHE A 38 7.26 -1.03 7.33
CA PHE A 38 6.69 -0.82 8.66
C PHE A 38 5.17 -0.88 8.56
N THR A 39 4.53 -1.40 9.60
CA THR A 39 3.08 -1.58 9.64
C THR A 39 2.49 -0.96 10.90
N VAL A 40 1.39 -0.23 10.73
CA VAL A 40 0.52 0.22 11.82
C VAL A 40 -0.90 -0.25 11.52
N THR A 41 -1.51 -1.00 12.43
CA THR A 41 -2.91 -1.38 12.31
C THR A 41 -3.82 -0.26 12.81
N GLY A 42 -4.89 0.02 12.07
CA GLY A 42 -5.87 1.05 12.36
C GLY A 42 -7.26 0.69 11.83
N THR A 43 -8.13 1.70 11.73
CA THR A 43 -9.49 1.53 11.22
C THR A 43 -9.70 2.40 9.98
N GLY A 44 -9.80 1.75 8.81
CA GLY A 44 -10.24 2.35 7.56
C GLY A 44 -11.73 2.62 7.57
N ARG A 45 -12.15 3.73 6.96
CA ARG A 45 -13.57 4.11 6.85
C ARG A 45 -13.87 4.63 5.47
N PHE A 46 -14.95 4.14 4.88
CA PHE A 46 -15.39 4.57 3.56
C PHE A 46 -16.90 4.37 3.40
N ARG A 47 -17.46 4.96 2.35
CA ARG A 47 -18.83 4.70 1.90
C ARG A 47 -18.79 4.46 0.39
N PRO A 48 -19.03 3.23 -0.09
CA PRO A 48 -19.08 2.97 -1.51
C PRO A 48 -20.20 3.80 -2.16
N LEU A 49 -19.91 4.44 -3.29
CA LEU A 49 -20.88 5.24 -4.03
C LEU A 49 -21.62 4.36 -5.06
N VAL A 50 -22.70 4.89 -5.62
CA VAL A 50 -23.40 4.22 -6.75
C VAL A 50 -22.42 4.00 -7.88
N GLY A 51 -22.34 2.76 -8.37
CA GLY A 51 -21.40 2.33 -9.41
C GLY A 51 -20.12 1.68 -8.87
N ALA A 52 -19.86 1.71 -7.56
CA ALA A 52 -18.74 0.98 -6.97
C ALA A 52 -19.04 -0.53 -6.87
N ASN A 53 -18.00 -1.36 -7.05
CA ASN A 53 -18.02 -2.79 -6.79
C ASN A 53 -17.13 -3.12 -5.58
N PRO A 54 -17.55 -2.80 -4.34
CA PRO A 54 -16.68 -2.90 -3.19
C PRO A 54 -16.44 -4.37 -2.81
N THR A 55 -15.18 -4.71 -2.56
CA THR A 55 -14.80 -6.01 -1.99
C THR A 55 -15.38 -6.21 -0.59
N ILE A 56 -15.55 -5.12 0.17
CA ILE A 56 -16.10 -5.11 1.53
C ILE A 56 -17.20 -4.06 1.65
N GLY A 57 -18.35 -4.45 2.17
CA GLY A 57 -19.46 -3.55 2.50
C GLY A 57 -20.49 -3.38 1.38
N ALA A 58 -21.36 -2.37 1.53
CA ALA A 58 -22.47 -2.13 0.62
C ALA A 58 -22.58 -0.65 0.17
N VAL A 59 -23.05 -0.44 -1.07
CA VAL A 59 -23.28 0.90 -1.63
C VAL A 59 -24.20 1.74 -0.73
N GLY A 60 -23.77 2.97 -0.46
CA GLY A 60 -24.50 3.94 0.38
C GLY A 60 -24.32 3.74 1.88
N ARG A 61 -23.68 2.66 2.34
CA ARG A 61 -23.44 2.38 3.76
C ARG A 61 -22.04 2.82 4.19
N LEU A 62 -21.94 3.41 5.38
CA LEU A 62 -20.65 3.68 6.01
C LEU A 62 -20.07 2.36 6.55
N GLU A 63 -18.85 2.07 6.15
CA GLU A 63 -18.11 0.88 6.55
C GLU A 63 -16.92 1.28 7.43
N ALA A 64 -16.54 0.37 8.32
CA ALA A 64 -15.35 0.49 9.16
C ALA A 64 -14.63 -0.87 9.18
N VAL A 65 -13.37 -0.89 8.78
CA VAL A 65 -12.60 -2.12 8.56
C VAL A 65 -11.26 -2.01 9.28
N ALA A 66 -10.79 -3.11 9.89
CA ALA A 66 -9.42 -3.20 10.41
C ALA A 66 -8.45 -3.25 9.22
N GLU A 67 -7.57 -2.25 9.13
CA GLU A 67 -6.62 -2.12 8.03
C GLU A 67 -5.21 -1.90 8.56
N ASP A 68 -4.25 -2.46 7.85
CA ASP A 68 -2.83 -2.21 8.03
C ASP A 68 -2.40 -1.07 7.11
N ARG A 69 -1.86 0.00 7.71
CA ARG A 69 -1.06 1.00 7.01
C ARG A 69 0.35 0.43 6.85
N ILE A 70 0.69 0.02 5.64
CA ILE A 70 2.03 -0.45 5.28
C ILE A 70 2.79 0.69 4.64
N GLU A 71 4.02 0.92 5.09
CA GLU A 71 4.90 1.92 4.52
C GLU A 71 6.31 1.39 4.24
N THR A 72 6.88 1.80 3.11
CA THR A 72 8.20 1.33 2.65
C THR A 72 8.91 2.41 1.81
N VAL A 73 10.23 2.31 1.72
CA VAL A 73 11.04 3.15 0.81
C VAL A 73 11.06 2.56 -0.60
N CYS A 74 11.22 3.40 -1.61
CA CYS A 74 11.28 2.98 -2.99
C CYS A 74 12.15 3.94 -3.82
N ALA A 75 13.11 3.39 -4.57
CA ALA A 75 13.91 4.16 -5.51
C ALA A 75 13.05 4.59 -6.72
N GLU A 76 13.35 5.76 -7.30
CA GLU A 76 12.61 6.35 -8.42
C GLU A 76 12.37 5.39 -9.59
N GLU A 77 13.37 4.60 -9.96
CA GLU A 77 13.34 3.61 -11.03
C GLU A 77 12.44 2.40 -10.73
N ARG A 78 12.19 2.10 -9.45
CA ARG A 78 11.30 1.02 -9.01
C ARG A 78 9.88 1.51 -8.71
N LEU A 79 9.66 2.82 -8.63
CA LEU A 79 8.36 3.38 -8.24
C LEU A 79 7.21 2.88 -9.13
N LYS A 80 7.34 2.98 -10.46
CA LYS A 80 6.30 2.50 -11.40
C LYS A 80 6.04 0.99 -11.28
N PRO A 81 7.07 0.11 -11.32
CA PRO A 81 6.89 -1.32 -11.07
C PRO A 81 6.19 -1.64 -9.74
N VAL A 82 6.60 -1.00 -8.64
CA VAL A 82 6.01 -1.23 -7.31
C VAL A 82 4.56 -0.80 -7.26
N LEU A 83 4.23 0.38 -7.79
CA LEU A 83 2.85 0.88 -7.85
C LEU A 83 1.93 -0.01 -8.72
N LYS A 84 2.48 -0.67 -9.74
CA LYS A 84 1.75 -1.67 -10.53
C LYS A 84 1.52 -2.96 -9.72
N ALA A 85 2.54 -3.43 -9.01
CA ALA A 85 2.44 -4.63 -8.16
C ALA A 85 1.44 -4.44 -7.02
N ILE A 86 1.45 -3.26 -6.37
CA ILE A 86 0.46 -2.90 -5.34
C ILE A 86 -0.95 -3.04 -5.91
N ARG A 87 -1.27 -2.37 -7.02
CA ARG A 87 -2.62 -2.43 -7.62
C ARG A 87 -3.03 -3.83 -8.06
N ALA A 88 -2.08 -4.66 -8.49
CA ALA A 88 -2.38 -6.03 -8.91
C ALA A 88 -2.63 -6.98 -7.73
N ALA A 89 -1.96 -6.78 -6.60
CA ALA A 89 -2.09 -7.61 -5.41
C ALA A 89 -3.16 -7.11 -4.43
N HIS A 90 -3.59 -5.85 -4.55
CA HIS A 90 -4.54 -5.26 -3.62
C HIS A 90 -5.96 -5.82 -3.82
N PRO A 91 -6.72 -6.13 -2.74
CA PRO A 91 -8.07 -6.67 -2.86
C PRO A 91 -9.11 -5.64 -3.32
N TYR A 92 -8.86 -4.35 -3.13
CA TYR A 92 -9.75 -3.27 -3.57
C TYR A 92 -9.46 -2.84 -5.02
N GLU A 93 -10.52 -2.49 -5.75
CA GLU A 93 -10.46 -1.96 -7.11
C GLU A 93 -9.62 -0.66 -7.19
N GLU A 94 -9.84 0.24 -6.23
CA GLU A 94 -9.13 1.52 -6.14
C GLU A 94 -8.44 1.65 -4.78
N PRO A 95 -7.19 1.16 -4.63
CA PRO A 95 -6.45 1.27 -3.39
C PRO A 95 -6.03 2.71 -3.08
N ALA A 96 -6.14 3.11 -1.81
CA ALA A 96 -5.54 4.34 -1.32
C ALA A 96 -4.01 4.18 -1.23
N ILE A 97 -3.27 4.99 -2.00
CA ILE A 97 -1.80 4.95 -2.04
C ILE A 97 -1.27 6.38 -1.95
N ASP A 98 -0.44 6.64 -0.95
CA ASP A 98 0.31 7.90 -0.82
C ASP A 98 1.75 7.69 -1.29
N VAL A 99 2.32 8.68 -1.98
CA VAL A 99 3.72 8.68 -2.43
C VAL A 99 4.36 10.00 -2.03
N TYR A 100 5.29 9.94 -1.10
CA TYR A 100 6.02 11.10 -0.60
C TYR A 100 7.44 11.10 -1.16
N PRO A 101 7.92 12.17 -1.80
CA PRO A 101 9.36 12.32 -2.01
C PRO A 101 10.02 12.47 -0.63
N ILE A 102 11.11 11.74 -0.41
CA ILE A 102 11.88 11.80 0.83
C ILE A 102 13.36 12.06 0.51
N GLU A 103 14.03 12.70 1.47
CA GLU A 103 15.47 12.81 1.49
C GLU A 103 16.05 11.67 2.33
N MET A 104 17.08 11.01 1.80
CA MET A 104 17.86 10.05 2.57
C MET A 104 18.93 10.82 3.31
N VAL A 105 18.99 10.63 4.63
CA VAL A 105 20.02 11.21 5.50
C VAL A 105 20.95 10.07 5.92
N ASP A 106 22.26 10.31 5.82
CA ASP A 106 23.31 9.37 6.24
C ASP A 106 23.35 9.17 7.77
#